data_AF-A0A2V5XHL2-F1
#
_entry.id   AF-A0A2V5XHL2-F1
#
_cell.length_a   1.000
_cell.length_b   1.000
_cell.length_c   1.000
_cell.angle_alpha   90.00
_cell.angle_beta   90.00
_cell.angle_gamma   90.00
#
_symmetry.space_group_name_H-M   'P 1'
#
loop_
_entity.id
_entity.type
_entity.pdbx_description
1 polymer ?
#
loop_
_entity_poly.entity_id
_entity_poly.type
_entity_poly.pdbx_seq_one_letter_code
_entity_poly.pdbx_strand_id
1 'polypeptide(L)'
;MTTRVSFALLTAILVSVGAAQESPTPTPSAPPEESPALSISPKESTTPPPAPEETPSSSPARSVRISFVPPPLEGTISLGIYDKNGKLVRVLHQEAKLNEFAIGADALITQWDGKNDDEEDLPAGKYRARGYLVGSLKIEDHGQSSGLAIENDAARNVKVRLVPNPLRNDRRSIVDIGVGFDSDGSYLKTNDDLPLVTVSEMPNLIRAGITRKSENAVDIWQDDGTTVRQFRISNLDQMMAFDCGEFELK
;
A
#
# COMPACT_ATOMS: atom_id res chain seq x y z
N MET A 1 37.24 21.53 42.92
CA MET A 1 35.82 21.26 43.22
C MET A 1 35.26 20.44 42.06
N THR A 2 35.30 19.09 42.10
CA THR A 2 34.17 18.19 42.50
C THR A 2 32.88 18.51 41.73
N THR A 3 32.22 17.65 40.94
CA THR A 3 32.16 16.17 40.87
C THR A 3 31.50 15.75 39.53
N ARG A 4 31.92 14.59 38.98
CA ARG A 4 31.28 13.82 37.88
C ARG A 4 30.03 13.09 38.37
N VAL A 5 28.98 12.90 37.54
CA VAL A 5 28.20 11.64 37.54
C VAL A 5 27.59 11.35 36.15
N SER A 6 27.95 10.18 35.59
CA SER A 6 27.25 9.47 34.50
C SER A 6 26.12 8.63 35.08
N PHE A 7 25.01 8.47 34.35
CA PHE A 7 24.08 7.36 34.57
C PHE A 7 23.86 6.60 33.27
N ALA A 8 24.41 5.39 33.23
CA ALA A 8 23.96 4.30 32.37
C ALA A 8 23.09 3.39 33.25
N LEU A 9 21.94 2.95 32.75
CA LEU A 9 21.12 1.93 33.41
C LEU A 9 20.85 0.79 32.43
N LEU A 10 21.67 -0.26 32.57
CA LEU A 10 21.44 -1.60 32.06
C LEU A 10 20.59 -2.34 33.11
N THR A 11 19.52 -3.02 32.71
CA THR A 11 18.90 -4.06 33.54
C THR A 11 18.67 -5.32 32.70
N ALA A 12 19.47 -6.33 33.02
CA ALA A 12 19.28 -7.72 32.61
C ALA A 12 18.70 -8.48 33.80
N ILE A 13 17.70 -9.34 33.58
CA ILE A 13 17.31 -10.37 34.55
C ILE A 13 17.14 -11.71 33.82
N LEU A 14 17.74 -12.72 34.46
CA LEU A 14 18.00 -14.08 34.04
C LEU A 14 16.77 -15.02 34.06
N VAL A 15 16.77 -15.90 33.06
CA VAL A 15 16.51 -17.35 33.02
C VAL A 15 16.02 -18.03 34.31
N SER A 16 14.98 -18.86 34.17
CA SER A 16 14.76 -20.05 34.99
C SER A 16 14.54 -21.27 34.09
N VAL A 17 15.36 -22.30 34.32
CA VAL A 17 15.38 -23.60 33.67
C VAL A 17 14.36 -24.52 34.36
N GLY A 18 13.55 -25.25 33.59
CA GLY A 18 12.77 -26.39 34.05
C GLY A 18 13.09 -27.60 33.18
N ALA A 19 13.61 -28.66 33.81
CA ALA A 19 14.10 -29.87 33.16
C ALA A 19 13.02 -30.96 33.02
N ALA A 20 13.02 -31.62 31.84
CA ALA A 20 12.80 -33.03 31.50
C ALA A 20 11.66 -33.87 32.14
N GLN A 21 10.85 -34.53 31.27
CA GLN A 21 10.74 -36.00 31.26
C GLN A 21 10.15 -36.56 29.93
N GLU A 22 10.72 -37.70 29.50
CA GLU A 22 10.48 -38.47 28.25
C GLU A 22 9.14 -39.24 28.17
N SER A 23 8.62 -39.40 26.93
CA SER A 23 8.15 -40.60 26.15
C SER A 23 7.58 -41.86 26.87
N PRO A 24 6.79 -42.79 26.23
CA PRO A 24 6.50 -42.99 24.79
C PRO A 24 5.05 -43.43 24.41
N THR A 25 4.79 -43.56 23.09
CA THR A 25 3.68 -44.31 22.43
C THR A 25 4.18 -45.69 21.98
N PRO A 26 3.39 -46.79 22.08
CA PRO A 26 2.84 -47.49 20.89
C PRO A 26 1.41 -48.11 21.10
N THR A 27 0.44 -48.03 20.18
CA THR A 27 0.05 -48.97 19.05
C THR A 27 -0.71 -50.24 19.52
N PRO A 28 -1.55 -50.97 18.72
CA PRO A 28 -2.70 -50.69 17.83
C PRO A 28 -3.96 -51.57 18.18
N SER A 29 -5.10 -51.44 17.47
CA SER A 29 -5.84 -52.55 16.79
C SER A 29 -7.27 -52.16 16.37
N ALA A 30 -7.63 -52.52 15.13
CA ALA A 30 -8.98 -52.58 14.57
C ALA A 30 -9.48 -54.05 14.53
N PRO A 31 -10.59 -54.39 13.82
CA PRO A 31 -12.01 -54.26 14.14
C PRO A 31 -12.64 -55.67 14.40
N PRO A 32 -13.99 -55.83 14.37
CA PRO A 32 -14.56 -56.44 13.16
C PRO A 32 -15.94 -55.91 12.72
N GLU A 33 -16.26 -56.24 11.47
CA GLU A 33 -17.51 -56.11 10.73
C GLU A 33 -18.74 -56.67 11.46
N GLU A 34 -19.90 -56.03 11.30
CA GLU A 34 -21.14 -56.72 10.92
C GLU A 34 -22.20 -55.71 10.43
N SER A 35 -22.73 -55.92 9.23
CA SER A 35 -24.06 -55.45 8.79
C SER A 35 -25.01 -56.65 8.88
N PRO A 36 -26.32 -56.46 9.16
CA PRO A 36 -27.24 -56.33 8.01
C PRO A 36 -28.51 -55.45 8.25
N ALA A 37 -28.85 -54.70 7.20
CA ALA A 37 -30.13 -54.67 6.47
C ALA A 37 -31.52 -54.56 7.19
N LEU A 38 -32.28 -53.56 6.70
CA LEU A 38 -33.71 -53.53 6.32
C LEU A 38 -34.79 -52.92 7.24
N SER A 39 -35.41 -51.89 6.64
CA SER A 39 -36.86 -51.58 6.53
C SER A 39 -37.68 -51.27 7.77
N ILE A 40 -38.10 -50.00 7.88
CA ILE A 40 -39.54 -49.62 7.84
C ILE A 40 -39.72 -48.10 7.64
N SER A 41 -40.38 -47.70 6.55
CA SER A 41 -41.07 -46.41 6.42
C SER A 41 -42.52 -46.54 6.92
N PRO A 42 -43.16 -45.44 7.36
CA PRO A 42 -44.32 -44.99 6.58
C PRO A 42 -44.51 -43.47 6.48
N LYS A 43 -44.91 -43.07 5.26
CA LYS A 43 -45.91 -42.07 4.86
C LYS A 43 -45.78 -40.59 5.27
N GLU A 44 -45.35 -39.81 4.27
CA GLU A 44 -46.13 -38.73 3.61
C GLU A 44 -46.61 -37.54 4.46
N SER A 45 -45.90 -36.42 4.33
CA SER A 45 -46.48 -35.08 4.27
C SER A 45 -45.64 -34.23 3.33
N THR A 46 -46.18 -34.01 2.13
CA THR A 46 -45.53 -33.32 1.02
C THR A 46 -45.64 -31.80 1.20
N THR A 47 -44.55 -31.15 1.61
CA THR A 47 -44.36 -29.71 1.42
C THR A 47 -43.16 -29.56 0.47
N PRO A 48 -43.29 -28.95 -0.71
CA PRO A 48 -42.12 -28.71 -1.56
C PRO A 48 -41.18 -27.73 -0.82
N PRO A 49 -39.86 -27.97 -0.82
CA PRO A 49 -38.91 -26.99 -0.32
C PRO A 49 -39.01 -25.71 -1.17
N PRO A 50 -38.86 -24.51 -0.56
CA PRO A 50 -38.79 -23.29 -1.35
C PRO A 50 -37.62 -23.40 -2.33
N ALA A 51 -37.84 -22.94 -3.56
CA ALA A 51 -36.76 -22.79 -4.52
C ALA A 51 -35.64 -21.97 -3.88
N PRO A 52 -34.35 -22.33 -4.08
CA PRO A 52 -33.27 -21.44 -3.67
C PRO A 52 -33.53 -20.09 -4.34
N GLU A 53 -33.67 -19.04 -3.52
CA GLU A 53 -33.53 -17.67 -4.01
C GLU A 53 -32.19 -17.63 -4.74
N GLU A 54 -32.24 -17.38 -6.05
CA GLU A 54 -31.06 -17.05 -6.81
C GLU A 54 -30.50 -15.76 -6.21
N THR A 55 -29.52 -15.91 -5.33
CA THR A 55 -28.57 -14.85 -5.02
C THR A 55 -28.14 -14.26 -6.36
N PRO A 56 -28.21 -12.93 -6.58
CA PRO A 56 -27.86 -12.36 -7.86
C PRO A 56 -26.47 -12.85 -8.24
N SER A 57 -26.44 -13.64 -9.32
CA SER A 57 -25.23 -14.19 -9.90
C SER A 57 -24.26 -13.03 -10.07
N SER A 58 -23.20 -12.98 -9.26
CA SER A 58 -22.14 -12.02 -9.49
C SER A 58 -21.70 -12.23 -10.93
N SER A 59 -21.78 -11.18 -11.74
CA SER A 59 -21.07 -11.13 -13.01
C SER A 59 -19.66 -11.68 -12.76
N PRO A 60 -19.08 -12.51 -13.65
CA PRO A 60 -17.75 -13.06 -13.43
C PRO A 60 -16.83 -11.90 -13.06
N ALA A 61 -16.28 -11.94 -11.84
CA ALA A 61 -15.44 -10.89 -11.33
C ALA A 61 -14.26 -10.77 -12.30
N ARG A 62 -14.25 -9.67 -13.06
CA ARG A 62 -13.21 -9.30 -14.04
C ARG A 62 -11.92 -8.94 -13.30
N SER A 63 -11.35 -9.94 -12.62
CA SER A 63 -10.12 -9.82 -11.86
C SER A 63 -8.93 -10.02 -12.78
N VAL A 64 -8.00 -9.07 -12.74
CA VAL A 64 -6.73 -9.12 -13.45
C VAL A 64 -5.62 -9.31 -12.43
N ARG A 65 -4.85 -10.39 -12.59
CA ARG A 65 -3.64 -10.65 -11.80
C ARG A 65 -2.49 -9.79 -12.32
N ILE A 66 -1.87 -9.05 -11.42
CA ILE A 66 -0.71 -8.20 -11.69
C ILE A 66 0.50 -8.80 -10.97
N SER A 67 1.57 -9.07 -11.69
CA SER A 67 2.81 -9.61 -11.14
C SER A 67 4.02 -8.77 -11.54
N PHE A 68 4.90 -8.47 -10.60
CA PHE A 68 6.09 -7.67 -10.86
C PHE A 68 7.25 -8.08 -9.96
N VAL A 69 8.47 -7.87 -10.44
CA VAL A 69 9.67 -7.99 -9.61
C VAL A 69 9.84 -6.64 -8.90
N PRO A 70 9.82 -6.59 -7.55
CA PRO A 70 10.03 -5.35 -6.84
C PRO A 70 11.46 -4.84 -7.10
N PRO A 71 11.65 -3.54 -7.29
CA PRO A 71 12.99 -3.00 -7.42
C PRO A 71 13.84 -3.22 -6.16
N PRO A 72 15.18 -3.26 -6.27
CA PRO A 72 16.08 -3.51 -5.13
C PRO A 72 16.27 -2.24 -4.28
N LEU A 73 15.17 -1.74 -3.71
CA LEU A 73 15.12 -0.65 -2.75
C LEU A 73 14.18 -1.07 -1.62
N GLU A 74 14.54 -0.79 -0.37
CA GLU A 74 13.65 -1.03 0.78
C GLU A 74 12.72 0.17 0.97
N GLY A 75 11.47 -0.11 1.34
CA GLY A 75 10.46 0.94 1.49
C GLY A 75 9.03 0.43 1.32
N THR A 76 8.12 1.36 1.05
CA THR A 76 6.71 1.10 0.74
C THR A 76 6.45 1.21 -0.76
N ILE A 77 5.33 0.63 -1.20
CA ILE A 77 4.93 0.55 -2.60
C ILE A 77 3.65 1.36 -2.81
N SER A 78 3.73 2.34 -3.71
CA SER A 78 2.56 2.94 -4.32
C SER A 78 2.39 2.43 -5.74
N LEU A 79 1.22 1.89 -6.06
CA LEU A 79 0.91 1.22 -7.33
C LEU A 79 -0.41 1.73 -7.88
N GLY A 80 -0.37 2.24 -9.12
CA GLY A 80 -1.55 2.73 -9.84
C GLY A 80 -1.89 1.90 -11.06
N ILE A 81 -3.16 1.95 -11.46
CA ILE A 81 -3.66 1.45 -12.74
C ILE A 81 -3.94 2.64 -13.65
N TYR A 82 -3.48 2.52 -14.89
CA TYR A 82 -3.50 3.59 -15.87
C TYR A 82 -4.21 3.14 -17.14
N ASP A 83 -5.01 4.05 -17.71
CA ASP A 83 -5.59 3.83 -19.04
C ASP A 83 -4.53 3.94 -20.15
N LYS A 84 -4.96 3.69 -21.40
CA LYS A 84 -4.11 3.83 -22.60
C LYS A 84 -3.51 5.23 -22.81
N ASN A 85 -4.08 6.27 -22.19
CA ASN A 85 -3.60 7.65 -22.28
C ASN A 85 -2.62 7.98 -21.16
N GLY A 86 -2.37 7.04 -20.23
CA GLY A 86 -1.53 7.25 -19.05
C GLY A 86 -2.24 8.01 -17.93
N LYS A 87 -3.57 8.12 -17.96
CA LYS A 87 -4.37 8.69 -16.86
C LYS A 87 -4.52 7.64 -15.76
N LEU A 88 -4.26 8.01 -14.52
CA LEU A 88 -4.56 7.19 -13.35
C LEU A 88 -6.08 6.96 -13.27
N VAL A 89 -6.49 5.70 -13.18
CA VAL A 89 -7.90 5.30 -13.05
C VAL A 89 -8.19 4.59 -11.73
N ARG A 90 -7.16 4.07 -11.06
CA ARG A 90 -7.28 3.41 -9.75
C ARG A 90 -5.96 3.54 -9.00
N VAL A 91 -6.02 3.97 -7.75
CA VAL A 91 -4.95 3.72 -6.77
C VAL A 91 -5.15 2.29 -6.26
N LEU A 92 -4.24 1.39 -6.65
CA LEU A 92 -4.35 -0.01 -6.26
C LEU A 92 -3.72 -0.27 -4.88
N HIS A 93 -2.59 0.39 -4.62
CA HIS A 93 -1.89 0.37 -3.33
C HIS A 93 -1.31 1.76 -3.07
N GLN A 94 -1.40 2.23 -1.83
CA GLN A 94 -0.74 3.42 -1.33
C GLN A 94 0.08 3.02 -0.10
N GLU A 95 1.37 3.33 -0.11
CA GLU A 95 2.29 3.04 1.01
C GLU A 95 2.28 1.58 1.49
N ALA A 96 1.96 0.63 0.60
CA ALA A 96 1.84 -0.77 0.96
C ALA A 96 3.20 -1.40 1.28
N LYS A 97 3.24 -2.24 2.31
CA LYS A 97 4.44 -3.03 2.65
C LYS A 97 4.53 -4.26 1.75
N LEU A 98 5.75 -4.78 1.59
CA LEU A 98 5.99 -5.96 0.74
C LEU A 98 5.17 -7.20 1.17
N ASN A 99 4.87 -7.34 2.46
CA ASN A 99 4.08 -8.45 3.00
C ASN A 99 2.57 -8.35 2.72
N GLU A 100 2.09 -7.24 2.17
CA GLU A 100 0.71 -7.06 1.73
C GLU A 100 0.48 -7.65 0.32
N PHE A 101 1.55 -8.03 -0.37
CA PHE A 101 1.51 -8.70 -1.66
C PHE A 101 1.66 -10.21 -1.49
N ALA A 102 1.00 -10.97 -2.37
CA ALA A 102 1.24 -12.41 -2.43
C ALA A 102 2.60 -12.69 -3.07
N ILE A 103 3.34 -13.65 -2.51
CA ILE A 103 4.67 -14.05 -3.00
C ILE A 103 4.50 -15.13 -4.07
N GLY A 104 4.89 -14.81 -5.30
CA GLY A 104 5.08 -15.78 -6.39
C GLY A 104 6.49 -16.39 -6.37
N ALA A 105 6.80 -17.25 -7.34
CA ALA A 105 8.12 -17.89 -7.43
C ALA A 105 9.26 -16.86 -7.46
N ASP A 106 9.13 -15.80 -8.27
CA ASP A 106 10.15 -14.75 -8.47
C ASP A 106 9.52 -13.34 -8.54
N ALA A 107 8.32 -13.15 -7.98
CA ALA A 107 7.57 -11.90 -8.14
C ALA A 107 6.63 -11.62 -6.96
N LEU A 108 6.29 -10.35 -6.76
CA LEU A 108 5.13 -9.94 -5.97
C LEU A 108 3.88 -9.96 -6.84
N ILE A 109 2.74 -10.30 -6.23
CA ILE A 109 1.45 -10.46 -6.91
C ILE A 109 0.38 -9.66 -6.18
N THR A 110 -0.42 -8.93 -6.95
CA THR A 110 -1.68 -8.32 -6.51
C THR A 110 -2.77 -8.58 -7.56
N GLN A 111 -4.01 -8.22 -7.25
CA GLN A 111 -5.14 -8.30 -8.17
C GLN A 111 -5.83 -6.95 -8.29
N TRP A 112 -6.39 -6.68 -9.46
CA TRP A 112 -7.28 -5.55 -9.70
C TRP A 112 -8.63 -6.08 -10.19
N ASP A 113 -9.73 -5.55 -9.67
CA ASP A 113 -11.09 -6.03 -9.94
C ASP A 113 -11.76 -5.35 -11.14
N GLY A 114 -11.01 -4.53 -11.86
CA GLY A 114 -11.47 -3.78 -13.03
C GLY A 114 -12.19 -2.46 -12.71
N LYS A 115 -12.24 -2.03 -11.45
CA LYS A 115 -12.96 -0.81 -11.05
C LYS A 115 -12.05 0.41 -10.91
N ASN A 116 -12.63 1.60 -11.00
CA ASN A 116 -11.97 2.87 -10.65
C ASN A 116 -12.03 3.11 -9.13
N ASP A 117 -11.49 4.23 -8.66
CA ASP A 117 -11.52 4.61 -7.23
C ASP A 117 -12.95 4.86 -6.70
N ASP A 118 -13.89 5.20 -7.57
CA ASP A 118 -15.32 5.40 -7.26
C ASP A 118 -16.14 4.08 -7.24
N GLU A 119 -15.46 2.92 -7.28
CA GLU A 119 -16.07 1.58 -7.36
C GLU A 119 -16.94 1.34 -8.59
N GLU A 120 -16.73 2.12 -9.66
CA GLU A 120 -17.43 1.95 -10.93
C GLU A 120 -16.67 1.00 -11.85
N ASP A 121 -17.42 0.26 -12.65
CA ASP A 121 -16.85 -0.67 -13.59
C ASP A 121 -16.23 0.03 -14.82
N LEU A 122 -14.90 -0.13 -15.03
CA LEU A 122 -14.21 0.42 -16.20
C LEU A 122 -14.39 -0.44 -17.46
N PRO A 123 -14.34 0.13 -18.67
CA PRO A 123 -14.56 -0.63 -19.91
C PRO A 123 -13.47 -1.69 -20.17
N ALA A 124 -13.83 -2.75 -20.90
CA ALA A 124 -12.85 -3.70 -21.42
C ALA A 124 -11.80 -2.99 -22.30
N GLY A 125 -10.55 -3.43 -22.22
CA GLY A 125 -9.45 -2.83 -22.98
C GLY A 125 -8.10 -2.95 -22.29
N LYS A 126 -7.11 -2.25 -22.86
CA LYS A 126 -5.74 -2.25 -22.36
C LYS A 126 -5.54 -1.24 -21.25
N TYR A 127 -4.89 -1.69 -20.20
CA TYR A 127 -4.47 -0.92 -19.04
C TYR A 127 -3.00 -1.22 -18.73
N ARG A 128 -2.39 -0.35 -17.93
CA ARG A 128 -1.00 -0.51 -17.48
C ARG A 128 -0.93 -0.34 -15.98
N ALA A 129 -0.12 -1.15 -15.32
CA ALA A 129 0.23 -0.94 -13.91
C ALA A 129 1.67 -0.43 -13.82
N ARG A 130 1.87 0.63 -13.04
CA ARG A 130 3.19 1.17 -12.71
C ARG A 130 3.15 1.80 -11.33
N GLY A 131 4.32 1.91 -10.72
CA GLY A 131 4.41 2.38 -9.35
C GLY A 131 5.77 2.92 -8.99
N TYR A 132 5.88 3.27 -7.72
CA TYR A 132 7.09 3.78 -7.09
C TYR A 132 7.31 3.02 -5.81
N LEU A 133 8.56 2.62 -5.59
CA LEU A 133 9.02 2.19 -4.29
C LEU A 133 9.58 3.43 -3.59
N VAL A 134 9.02 3.76 -2.44
CA VAL A 134 9.37 4.93 -1.64
C VAL A 134 10.15 4.47 -0.42
N GLY A 135 11.43 4.81 -0.37
CA GLY A 135 12.33 4.47 0.73
C GLY A 135 12.12 5.35 1.96
N SER A 136 13.17 5.45 2.79
CA SER A 136 13.12 6.16 4.07
C SER A 136 13.23 7.67 3.90
N LEU A 137 12.12 8.28 3.48
CA LEU A 137 11.95 9.73 3.47
C LEU A 137 11.95 10.28 4.90
N LYS A 138 12.59 11.44 5.09
CA LYS A 138 12.58 12.14 6.37
C LYS A 138 11.56 13.27 6.31
N ILE A 139 10.48 13.14 7.07
CA ILE A 139 9.42 14.15 7.17
C ILE A 139 9.55 14.87 8.51
N GLU A 140 9.78 16.18 8.48
CA GLU A 140 9.97 17.02 9.66
C GLU A 140 8.89 18.10 9.72
N ASP A 141 8.13 18.15 10.81
CA ASP A 141 7.19 19.22 11.11
C ASP A 141 7.96 20.44 11.66
N HIS A 142 7.91 21.55 10.93
CA HIS A 142 8.49 22.83 11.34
C HIS A 142 7.49 23.72 12.10
N GLY A 143 6.26 23.24 12.33
CA GLY A 143 5.23 23.93 13.08
C GLY A 143 4.52 25.00 12.27
N GLN A 144 3.95 25.97 12.98
CA GLN A 144 3.17 27.05 12.38
C GLN A 144 4.08 28.02 11.61
N SER A 145 3.62 28.41 10.42
CA SER A 145 4.29 29.33 9.50
C SER A 145 3.36 30.49 9.10
N SER A 146 3.91 31.54 8.50
CA SER A 146 3.11 32.66 7.97
C SER A 146 2.41 32.28 6.66
N GLY A 147 1.11 32.57 6.55
CA GLY A 147 0.29 32.20 5.38
C GLY A 147 0.67 32.89 4.06
N LEU A 148 1.55 33.89 4.08
CA LEU A 148 2.08 34.53 2.87
C LEU A 148 2.98 33.61 2.02
N ALA A 149 3.45 32.49 2.57
CA ALA A 149 4.35 31.56 1.88
C ALA A 149 3.67 30.78 0.74
N ILE A 150 2.36 30.50 0.84
CA ILE A 150 1.66 29.66 -0.14
C ILE A 150 1.32 30.43 -1.43
N GLU A 151 1.13 31.75 -1.36
CA GLU A 151 0.61 32.54 -2.49
C GLU A 151 1.68 32.97 -3.51
N ASN A 152 2.97 33.01 -3.14
CA ASN A 152 3.99 33.63 -4.01
C ASN A 152 5.03 32.66 -4.60
N ASP A 153 5.20 31.44 -4.06
CA ASP A 153 6.31 30.54 -4.48
C ASP A 153 5.98 29.03 -4.48
N ALA A 154 4.73 28.66 -4.19
CA ALA A 154 4.30 27.27 -4.24
C ALA A 154 4.15 26.81 -5.71
N ALA A 155 5.06 25.97 -6.16
CA ALA A 155 4.92 25.30 -7.45
C ALA A 155 3.80 24.27 -7.37
N ARG A 156 3.13 23.98 -8.50
CA ARG A 156 2.20 22.83 -8.58
C ARG A 156 2.94 21.50 -8.48
N ASN A 157 4.19 21.46 -8.92
CA ASN A 157 5.05 20.29 -8.89
C ASN A 157 6.54 20.69 -8.85
N VAL A 158 7.38 19.76 -8.42
CA VAL A 158 8.83 19.86 -8.31
C VAL A 158 9.46 18.62 -8.95
N LYS A 159 10.46 18.81 -9.82
CA LYS A 159 11.21 17.71 -10.45
C LYS A 159 12.12 17.01 -9.45
N VAL A 160 12.00 15.71 -9.29
CA VAL A 160 12.85 14.91 -8.41
C VAL A 160 13.58 13.86 -9.23
N ARG A 161 14.88 13.72 -9.01
CA ARG A 161 15.68 12.65 -9.59
C ARG A 161 15.51 11.40 -8.74
N LEU A 162 15.18 10.29 -9.38
CA LEU A 162 14.99 9.00 -8.74
C LEU A 162 16.27 8.16 -8.76
N VAL A 163 16.33 7.16 -7.89
CA VAL A 163 17.31 6.08 -8.02
C VAL A 163 17.00 5.31 -9.31
N PRO A 164 18.00 5.08 -10.17
CA PRO A 164 17.81 4.23 -11.35
C PRO A 164 17.39 2.82 -10.92
N ASN A 165 16.33 2.31 -11.55
CA ASN A 165 15.92 0.93 -11.36
C ASN A 165 16.77 0.02 -12.26
N PRO A 166 17.62 -0.87 -11.72
CA PRO A 166 18.47 -1.75 -12.54
C PRO A 166 17.66 -2.77 -13.36
N LEU A 167 16.39 -2.99 -13.01
CA LEU A 167 15.45 -3.81 -13.79
C LEU A 167 14.92 -3.07 -15.03
N ARG A 168 15.22 -1.78 -15.17
CA ARG A 168 14.87 -0.95 -16.33
C ARG A 168 16.14 -0.35 -16.95
N ASN A 169 16.15 -0.20 -18.26
CA ASN A 169 17.25 0.46 -18.98
C ASN A 169 17.15 2.00 -18.94
N ASP A 170 16.47 2.57 -17.94
CA ASP A 170 16.30 4.02 -17.81
C ASP A 170 17.38 4.62 -16.92
N ARG A 171 18.27 5.42 -17.53
CA ARG A 171 19.45 5.98 -16.88
C ARG A 171 19.18 7.34 -16.21
N ARG A 172 18.00 7.94 -16.40
CA ARG A 172 17.64 9.27 -15.85
C ARG A 172 16.15 9.39 -15.57
N SER A 173 15.67 8.62 -14.59
CA SER A 173 14.28 8.74 -14.14
C SER A 173 14.12 10.04 -13.33
N ILE A 174 13.47 11.04 -13.93
CA ILE A 174 13.01 12.26 -13.25
C ILE A 174 11.49 12.18 -13.17
N VAL A 175 10.92 12.48 -12.02
CA VAL A 175 9.47 12.55 -11.79
C VAL A 175 9.08 13.94 -11.33
N ASP A 176 7.91 14.42 -11.74
CA ASP A 176 7.29 15.63 -11.20
C ASP A 176 6.44 15.24 -9.98
N ILE A 177 6.79 15.78 -8.81
CA ILE A 177 6.09 15.51 -7.53
C ILE A 177 5.35 16.77 -7.08
N GLY A 178 4.09 16.62 -6.71
CA GLY A 178 3.28 17.65 -6.08
C GLY A 178 2.80 17.23 -4.68
N VAL A 179 1.91 18.04 -4.12
CA VAL A 179 1.20 17.72 -2.87
C VAL A 179 -0.28 17.55 -3.20
N GLY A 180 -0.86 16.44 -2.76
CA GLY A 180 -2.29 16.23 -2.69
C GLY A 180 -2.79 16.39 -1.27
N PHE A 181 -4.08 16.61 -1.12
CA PHE A 181 -4.76 16.52 0.16
C PHE A 181 -6.21 16.08 -0.03
N ASP A 182 -6.76 15.46 0.99
CA ASP A 182 -8.13 14.97 1.08
C ASP A 182 -8.65 15.16 2.52
N SER A 183 -9.68 14.40 2.91
CA SER A 183 -10.24 14.44 4.26
C SER A 183 -9.29 13.92 5.35
N ASP A 184 -8.37 13.04 4.98
CA ASP A 184 -7.51 12.29 5.90
C ASP A 184 -6.18 13.00 6.09
N GLY A 185 -5.75 13.80 5.12
CA GLY A 185 -4.67 14.75 5.31
C GLY A 185 -3.97 15.14 4.02
N SER A 186 -2.66 15.34 4.09
CA SER A 186 -1.81 15.66 2.93
C SER A 186 -0.81 14.56 2.64
N TYR A 187 -0.46 14.44 1.36
CA TYR A 187 0.45 13.42 0.86
C TYR A 187 1.26 13.95 -0.33
N LEU A 188 2.47 13.43 -0.52
CA LEU A 188 3.19 13.60 -1.77
C LEU A 188 2.51 12.77 -2.86
N LYS A 189 2.41 13.33 -4.06
CA LYS A 189 1.88 12.62 -5.23
C LYS A 189 2.69 12.91 -6.47
N THR A 190 2.62 12.03 -7.46
CA THR A 190 3.13 12.32 -8.78
C THR A 190 2.22 13.29 -9.55
N ASN A 191 2.70 13.83 -10.67
CA ASN A 191 1.90 14.75 -11.51
C ASN A 191 0.70 14.08 -12.20
N ASP A 192 0.68 12.75 -12.28
CA ASP A 192 -0.47 11.93 -12.70
C ASP A 192 -1.32 11.44 -11.51
N ASP A 193 -1.20 12.11 -10.37
CA ASP A 193 -2.04 11.98 -9.17
C ASP A 193 -1.87 10.70 -8.33
N LEU A 194 -0.85 9.86 -8.59
CA LEU A 194 -0.59 8.69 -7.75
C LEU A 194 -0.03 9.14 -6.38
N PRO A 195 -0.74 8.87 -5.26
CA PRO A 195 -0.22 9.14 -3.91
C PRO A 195 1.01 8.27 -3.62
N LEU A 196 2.04 8.88 -3.02
CA LEU A 196 3.33 8.26 -2.75
C LEU A 196 3.59 8.05 -1.26
N VAL A 197 3.41 9.09 -0.45
CA VAL A 197 3.66 9.05 0.99
C VAL A 197 2.83 10.10 1.71
N THR A 198 2.30 9.76 2.88
CA THR A 198 1.58 10.65 3.76
C THR A 198 2.53 11.63 4.42
N VAL A 199 2.19 12.91 4.39
CA VAL A 199 2.98 14.00 4.99
C VAL A 199 2.41 14.37 6.35
N SER A 200 1.08 14.44 6.45
CA SER A 200 0.39 14.82 7.67
C SER A 200 -1.04 14.30 7.64
N GLU A 201 -1.53 13.76 8.76
CA GLU A 201 -2.92 13.35 8.95
C GLU A 201 -3.81 14.53 9.44
N MET A 202 -3.47 15.76 9.04
CA MET A 202 -4.21 16.96 9.47
C MET A 202 -5.49 17.09 8.64
N PRO A 203 -6.69 17.01 9.23
CA PRO A 203 -7.93 17.05 8.48
C PRO A 203 -8.29 18.48 8.05
N ASN A 204 -9.32 18.59 7.19
CA ASN A 204 -9.92 19.87 6.77
C ASN A 204 -8.96 20.83 6.07
N LEU A 205 -7.96 20.29 5.36
CA LEU A 205 -7.08 21.09 4.52
C LEU A 205 -7.90 21.75 3.41
N ILE A 206 -7.70 23.05 3.25
CA ILE A 206 -8.30 23.82 2.15
C ILE A 206 -7.27 24.12 1.05
N ARG A 207 -5.98 24.04 1.39
CA ARG A 207 -4.88 24.34 0.48
C ARG A 207 -3.59 23.67 0.94
N ALA A 208 -2.79 23.23 -0.02
CA ALA A 208 -1.41 22.84 0.19
C ALA A 208 -0.53 23.31 -0.97
N GLY A 209 0.77 23.48 -0.71
CA GLY A 209 1.75 23.94 -1.67
C GLY A 209 3.12 23.29 -1.44
N ILE A 210 3.92 23.24 -2.49
CA ILE A 210 5.26 22.63 -2.47
C ILE A 210 6.27 23.56 -3.12
N THR A 211 7.45 23.66 -2.52
CA THR A 211 8.58 24.42 -3.09
C THR A 211 9.86 23.62 -2.92
N ARG A 212 10.72 23.68 -3.94
CA ARG A 212 12.04 23.05 -3.86
C ARG A 212 12.88 23.73 -2.78
N LYS A 213 13.43 22.94 -1.86
CA LYS A 213 14.44 23.41 -0.92
C LYS A 213 15.87 23.12 -1.41
N SER A 214 16.09 21.92 -1.95
CA SER A 214 17.36 21.47 -2.52
C SER A 214 17.13 20.43 -3.63
N GLU A 215 18.16 19.73 -4.09
CA GLU A 215 18.01 18.65 -5.07
C GLU A 215 17.10 17.52 -4.54
N ASN A 216 17.28 17.14 -3.27
CA ASN A 216 16.63 15.98 -2.64
C ASN A 216 15.70 16.36 -1.48
N ALA A 217 15.32 17.64 -1.38
CA ALA A 217 14.40 18.11 -0.35
C ALA A 217 13.41 19.16 -0.88
N VAL A 218 12.21 19.12 -0.32
CA VAL A 218 11.12 20.08 -0.56
C VAL A 218 10.57 20.56 0.78
N ASP A 219 10.09 21.79 0.77
CA ASP A 219 9.25 22.31 1.84
C ASP A 219 7.79 22.26 1.36
N ILE A 220 6.90 21.85 2.25
CA ILE A 220 5.46 21.75 2.04
C ILE A 220 4.76 22.68 3.02
N TRP A 221 3.77 23.40 2.54
CA TRP A 221 2.87 24.18 3.38
C TRP A 221 1.46 23.66 3.23
N GLN A 222 0.75 23.56 4.34
CA GLN A 222 -0.65 23.14 4.38
C GLN A 222 -1.45 24.10 5.25
N ASP A 223 -2.68 24.37 4.85
CA ASP A 223 -3.55 25.39 5.42
C ASP A 223 -4.95 24.79 5.62
N ASP A 224 -5.46 24.84 6.84
CA ASP A 224 -6.82 24.42 7.24
C ASP A 224 -7.80 25.61 7.33
N GLY A 225 -7.39 26.80 6.92
CA GLY A 225 -8.14 28.05 7.02
C GLY A 225 -7.95 28.80 8.35
N THR A 226 -7.29 28.19 9.33
CA THR A 226 -6.97 28.80 10.63
C THR A 226 -5.46 28.88 10.85
N THR A 227 -4.73 27.83 10.50
CA THR A 227 -3.30 27.66 10.74
C THR A 227 -2.63 27.18 9.46
N VAL A 228 -1.50 27.83 9.14
CA VAL A 228 -0.59 27.32 8.11
C VAL A 228 0.55 26.59 8.79
N ARG A 229 0.78 25.33 8.41
CA ARG A 229 1.89 24.50 8.90
C ARG A 229 2.89 24.22 7.81
N GLN A 230 4.17 24.15 8.18
CA GLN A 230 5.26 23.84 7.26
C GLN A 230 5.88 22.48 7.61
N PHE A 231 6.12 21.67 6.59
CA PHE A 231 6.86 20.41 6.67
C PHE A 231 8.08 20.48 5.77
N ARG A 232 9.15 19.80 6.15
CA ARG A 232 10.28 19.52 5.27
C ARG A 232 10.36 18.04 4.99
N ILE A 233 10.44 17.69 3.72
CA ILE A 233 10.69 16.32 3.28
C ILE A 233 12.08 16.26 2.66
N SER A 234 12.92 15.38 3.18
CA SER A 234 14.27 15.11 2.70
C SER A 234 14.44 13.66 2.26
N ASN A 235 15.58 13.36 1.63
CA ASN A 235 15.90 12.05 1.05
C ASN A 235 14.99 11.67 -0.14
N LEU A 236 14.50 12.66 -0.90
CA LEU A 236 13.63 12.40 -2.07
C LEU A 236 14.32 11.58 -3.17
N ASP A 237 15.63 11.47 -3.13
CA ASP A 237 16.43 10.57 -3.95
C ASP A 237 16.33 9.10 -3.50
N GLN A 238 15.56 8.76 -2.46
CA GLN A 238 15.24 7.39 -2.07
C GLN A 238 13.89 6.93 -2.64
N MET A 239 13.67 7.17 -3.93
CA MET A 239 12.50 6.67 -4.66
C MET A 239 12.93 5.99 -5.94
N MET A 240 12.25 4.91 -6.30
CA MET A 240 12.55 4.13 -7.50
C MET A 240 11.28 3.77 -8.26
N ALA A 241 11.19 4.16 -9.53
CA ALA A 241 10.06 3.83 -10.38
C ALA A 241 10.12 2.40 -10.89
N PHE A 242 8.98 1.75 -11.01
CA PHE A 242 8.84 0.42 -11.60
C PHE A 242 7.60 0.29 -12.47
N ASP A 243 7.60 -0.71 -13.33
CA ASP A 243 6.55 -0.95 -14.31
C ASP A 243 6.14 -2.42 -14.21
N CYS A 244 4.85 -2.67 -14.03
CA CYS A 244 4.30 -4.02 -13.96
C CYS A 244 3.83 -4.52 -15.33
N GLY A 245 3.95 -3.69 -16.38
CA GLY A 245 3.54 -4.01 -17.73
C GLY A 245 2.08 -3.67 -18.03
N GLU A 246 1.69 -4.04 -19.25
CA GLU A 246 0.33 -3.87 -19.77
C GLU A 246 -0.47 -5.17 -19.64
N PHE A 247 -1.77 -5.03 -19.45
CA PHE A 247 -2.72 -6.14 -19.38
C PHE A 247 -4.06 -5.73 -19.99
N GLU A 248 -4.89 -6.73 -20.29
CA GLU A 248 -6.20 -6.53 -20.90
C GLU A 248 -7.30 -6.89 -19.90
N LEU A 249 -8.18 -5.93 -19.63
CA LEU A 249 -9.44 -6.15 -18.93
C LEU A 249 -10.46 -6.69 -19.93
N LYS A 250 -11.05 -7.83 -19.62
CA LYS A 250 -12.02 -8.53 -20.50
C LYS A 250 -13.46 -8.25 -20.10
#